data_AF-A0A366WKW8-F1
#
_entry.id   AF-A0A366WKW8-F1
#
_cell.length_a   1.000
_cell.length_b   1.000
_cell.length_c   1.000
_cell.angle_alpha   90.00
_cell.angle_beta   90.00
_cell.angle_gamma   90.00
#
_symmetry.space_group_name_H-M   'P 1'
#
loop_
_entity.id
_entity.type
_entity.pdbx_description
1 polymer ?
#
loop_
_entity_poly.entity_id
_entity_poly.type
_entity_poly.pdbx_seq_one_letter_code
_entity_poly.pdbx_strand_id
1 'polypeptide(L)'
;MTLENAKRELLLLLSSWKRGEIDSPWHVQDQAESIEQQLVDCKQLGPQRQADGLADQVKGVLDQLSNAQAQYVLPEDIDVMRELLEAPELDVKDILTRYSYYWDTVDYSSREAEAREYWFGKKT
;
A
#
# COMPACT_ATOMS: atom_id res chain seq x y z
N MET A 1 -17.97 1.26 -4.10
CA MET A 1 -16.71 0.78 -4.70
C MET A 1 -16.68 -0.75 -4.73
N THR A 2 -16.01 -1.35 -5.72
CA THR A 2 -15.70 -2.80 -5.79
C THR A 2 -14.22 -3.04 -5.47
N LEU A 3 -13.83 -4.28 -5.14
CA LEU A 3 -12.42 -4.64 -4.92
C LEU A 3 -11.55 -4.39 -6.15
N GLU A 4 -12.05 -4.70 -7.35
CA GLU A 4 -11.36 -4.42 -8.63
C GLU A 4 -11.11 -2.94 -8.85
N ASN A 5 -12.10 -2.08 -8.54
CA ASN A 5 -11.92 -0.64 -8.64
C ASN A 5 -10.91 -0.14 -7.60
N ALA A 6 -10.98 -0.62 -6.36
CA ALA A 6 -10.01 -0.27 -5.33
C ALA A 6 -8.58 -0.69 -5.69
N LYS A 7 -8.38 -1.90 -6.22
CA LYS A 7 -7.08 -2.36 -6.74
C LYS A 7 -6.55 -1.41 -7.81
N ARG A 8 -7.39 -0.98 -8.76
CA ARG A 8 -6.99 -0.02 -9.80
C ARG A 8 -6.63 1.34 -9.22
N GLU A 9 -7.42 1.86 -8.29
CA GLU A 9 -7.15 3.15 -7.63
C GLU A 9 -5.86 3.10 -6.81
N LEU A 10 -5.62 2.02 -6.06
CA LEU A 10 -4.38 1.80 -5.33
C LEU A 10 -3.16 1.71 -6.26
N LEU A 11 -3.26 0.97 -7.38
CA LEU A 11 -2.18 0.90 -8.36
C LEU A 11 -1.85 2.27 -8.97
N LEU A 12 -2.86 3.09 -9.25
CA LEU A 12 -2.68 4.46 -9.73
C LEU A 12 -2.03 5.34 -8.66
N LEU A 13 -2.53 5.30 -7.42
CA LEU A 13 -1.99 6.01 -6.27
C LEU A 13 -0.51 5.71 -6.05
N LEU A 14 -0.17 4.42 -5.96
CA LEU A 14 1.21 3.94 -5.81
C LEU A 14 2.10 4.39 -6.96
N SER A 15 1.60 4.31 -8.20
CA SER A 15 2.37 4.71 -9.37
C SER A 15 2.62 6.22 -9.41
N SER A 16 1.63 7.05 -9.06
CA SER A 16 1.78 8.50 -8.97
C SER A 16 2.71 8.91 -7.84
N TRP A 17 2.62 8.25 -6.68
CA TRP A 17 3.56 8.46 -5.59
C TRP A 17 4.99 8.14 -6.02
N LYS A 18 5.22 6.97 -6.64
CA LYS A 18 6.56 6.57 -7.12
C LYS A 18 7.17 7.56 -8.10
N ARG A 19 6.35 8.20 -8.94
CA ARG A 19 6.78 9.23 -9.90
C ARG A 19 7.05 10.60 -9.27
N GLY A 20 6.77 10.77 -7.97
CA GLY A 20 6.90 12.04 -7.28
C GLY A 20 5.79 13.04 -7.63
N GLU A 21 4.63 12.56 -8.10
CA GLU A 21 3.45 13.41 -8.39
C GLU A 21 2.62 13.68 -7.13
N ILE A 22 2.94 13.01 -6.03
CA ILE A 22 2.31 13.19 -4.72
C ILE A 22 3.36 13.74 -3.77
N ASP A 23 3.18 15.00 -3.39
CA ASP A 23 4.16 15.78 -2.64
C ASP A 23 4.25 15.41 -1.15
N SER A 24 3.39 14.51 -0.67
CA SER A 24 3.27 14.20 0.76
C SER A 24 2.76 12.76 0.99
N PRO A 25 3.46 11.95 1.81
CA PRO A 25 2.94 10.66 2.28
C PRO A 25 1.58 10.76 2.98
N TRP A 26 1.27 11.89 3.62
CA TRP A 26 -0.03 12.13 4.24
C TRP A 26 -1.17 12.13 3.23
N HIS A 27 -0.96 12.67 2.03
CA HIS A 27 -1.97 12.60 0.97
C HIS A 27 -2.20 11.16 0.50
N VAL A 28 -1.18 10.31 0.54
CA VAL A 28 -1.31 8.88 0.21
C VAL A 28 -2.13 8.17 1.27
N GLN A 29 -1.84 8.43 2.54
CA GLN A 29 -2.58 7.89 3.68
C GLN A 29 -4.06 8.29 3.62
N ASP A 30 -4.37 9.59 3.43
CA ASP A 30 -5.76 10.08 3.34
C ASP A 30 -6.54 9.38 2.21
N GLN A 31 -5.90 9.17 1.06
CA GLN A 31 -6.52 8.46 -0.06
C GLN A 31 -6.72 6.98 0.25
N ALA A 32 -5.75 6.31 0.87
CA ALA A 32 -5.87 4.92 1.30
C ALA A 32 -7.02 4.74 2.30
N GLU A 33 -7.11 5.59 3.32
CA GLU A 33 -8.20 5.58 4.30
C GLU A 33 -9.56 5.83 3.64
N SER A 34 -9.64 6.75 2.67
CA SER A 34 -10.85 6.97 1.89
C SER A 34 -11.26 5.73 1.08
N ILE A 35 -10.30 5.06 0.46
CA ILE A 35 -10.53 3.82 -0.29
C ILE A 35 -11.04 2.72 0.66
N GLU A 36 -10.41 2.54 1.81
CA GLU A 36 -10.82 1.55 2.81
C GLU A 36 -12.26 1.81 3.29
N GLN A 37 -12.59 3.05 3.63
CA GLN A 37 -13.93 3.41 4.09
C GLN A 37 -14.99 3.10 3.04
N GLN A 38 -14.75 3.43 1.77
CA GLN A 38 -15.66 3.12 0.68
C GLN A 38 -15.87 1.61 0.47
N LEU A 39 -14.84 0.79 0.70
CA LEU A 39 -14.94 -0.66 0.67
C LEU A 39 -15.77 -1.20 1.84
N VAL A 40 -15.54 -0.69 3.06
CA VAL A 40 -16.32 -1.04 4.25
C VAL A 40 -17.80 -0.70 4.07
N ASP A 41 -18.11 0.50 3.59
CA ASP A 41 -19.48 0.95 3.32
C ASP A 41 -20.18 0.05 2.29
N CYS A 42 -19.44 -0.41 1.29
CA CYS A 42 -19.93 -1.35 0.28
C CYS A 42 -19.85 -2.82 0.71
N LYS A 43 -19.53 -3.09 1.98
CA LYS A 43 -19.35 -4.42 2.58
C LYS A 43 -18.34 -5.30 1.84
N GLN A 44 -17.37 -4.68 1.16
CA GLN A 44 -16.28 -5.32 0.43
C GLN A 44 -15.12 -5.72 1.35
N LEU A 45 -14.98 -5.08 2.52
CA LEU A 45 -14.06 -5.47 3.58
C LEU A 45 -14.83 -5.61 4.91
N GLY A 46 -14.43 -6.56 5.77
CA GLY A 46 -15.06 -6.74 7.08
C GLY A 46 -14.53 -7.94 7.89
N PRO A 47 -14.76 -7.97 9.21
CA PRO A 47 -14.13 -8.90 10.16
C PRO A 47 -14.55 -10.38 10.04
N GLN A 48 -15.57 -10.71 9.24
CA GLN A 48 -16.07 -12.09 9.08
C GLN A 48 -15.91 -12.65 7.66
N ARG A 49 -15.12 -12.00 6.79
CA ARG A 49 -14.85 -12.57 5.46
C ARG A 49 -13.89 -13.74 5.55
N GLN A 50 -14.19 -14.80 4.81
CA GLN A 50 -13.18 -15.79 4.46
C GLN A 50 -12.09 -15.06 3.67
N ALA A 51 -10.83 -15.34 3.98
CA ALA A 51 -9.67 -14.91 3.20
C ALA A 51 -9.95 -15.17 1.72
N ASP A 52 -9.99 -14.11 0.93
CA ASP A 52 -10.37 -14.13 -0.48
C ASP A 52 -9.33 -13.32 -1.25
N GLY A 53 -8.75 -13.91 -2.30
CA GLY A 53 -7.45 -13.52 -2.82
C GLY A 53 -7.33 -12.01 -3.08
N LEU A 54 -8.26 -11.44 -3.83
CA LEU A 54 -8.23 -10.01 -4.12
C LEU A 54 -8.49 -9.13 -2.89
N ALA A 55 -9.36 -9.57 -1.99
CA ALA A 55 -9.67 -8.82 -0.77
C ALA A 55 -8.44 -8.73 0.14
N ASP A 56 -7.69 -9.82 0.27
CA ASP A 56 -6.49 -9.87 1.09
C ASP A 56 -5.34 -9.05 0.48
N GLN A 57 -5.18 -9.05 -0.85
CA GLN A 57 -4.25 -8.16 -1.55
C GLN A 57 -4.54 -6.68 -1.28
N VAL A 58 -5.80 -6.28 -1.50
CA VAL A 58 -6.25 -4.89 -1.30
C VAL A 58 -6.08 -4.50 0.16
N LYS A 59 -6.49 -5.36 1.10
CA LYS A 59 -6.34 -5.11 2.53
C LYS A 59 -4.88 -4.98 2.95
N GLY A 60 -4.00 -5.86 2.48
CA GLY A 60 -2.57 -5.82 2.83
C GLY A 60 -1.89 -4.52 2.42
N VAL A 61 -2.27 -3.95 1.27
CA VAL A 61 -1.77 -2.63 0.85
C VAL A 61 -2.40 -1.50 1.65
N LEU A 62 -3.71 -1.54 1.89
CA LEU A 62 -4.39 -0.52 2.70
C LEU A 62 -3.83 -0.46 4.12
N ASP A 63 -3.66 -1.61 4.78
CA ASP A 63 -3.09 -1.68 6.13
C ASP A 63 -1.68 -1.07 6.18
N GLN A 64 -0.90 -1.23 5.10
CA GLN A 64 0.44 -0.64 5.00
C GLN A 64 0.41 0.87 4.76
N LEU A 65 -0.47 1.36 3.88
CA LEU A 65 -0.58 2.78 3.56
C LEU A 65 -1.23 3.60 4.67
N SER A 66 -2.10 2.98 5.47
CA SER A 66 -2.75 3.60 6.63
C SER A 66 -1.90 3.54 7.91
N ASN A 67 -0.79 2.78 7.89
CA ASN A 67 0.15 2.74 9.01
C ASN A 67 1.02 4.01 9.03
N ALA A 68 1.30 4.55 10.21
CA ALA A 68 2.18 5.71 10.42
C ALA A 68 3.58 5.53 9.77
N GLN A 69 4.01 4.29 9.59
CA GLN A 69 5.25 3.92 8.88
C GLN A 69 5.24 4.25 7.38
N ALA A 70 4.09 4.57 6.79
CA ALA A 70 3.96 5.03 5.40
C ALA A 70 4.82 6.27 5.11
N GLN A 71 5.15 7.07 6.12
CA GLN A 71 6.04 8.23 6.00
C GLN A 71 7.48 7.87 5.62
N TYR A 72 7.88 6.60 5.78
CA TYR A 72 9.23 6.10 5.54
C TYR A 72 9.30 5.14 4.34
N VAL A 73 8.25 5.11 3.53
CA VAL A 73 8.18 4.29 2.32
C VAL A 73 9.13 4.85 1.26
N LEU A 74 9.94 3.98 0.68
CA LEU A 74 10.85 4.24 -0.42
C LEU A 74 10.30 3.67 -1.74
N PRO A 75 10.87 4.03 -2.90
CA PRO A 75 10.37 3.54 -4.19
C PRO A 75 10.29 2.01 -4.32
N GLU A 76 11.20 1.26 -3.69
CA GLU A 76 11.20 -0.20 -3.69
C GLU A 76 10.07 -0.81 -2.85
N ASP A 77 9.65 -0.13 -1.78
CA ASP A 77 8.49 -0.52 -0.98
C ASP A 77 7.20 -0.41 -1.79
N ILE A 78 7.13 0.64 -2.61
CA ILE A 78 6.03 0.83 -3.54
C ILE A 78 5.97 -0.32 -4.55
N ASP A 79 7.13 -0.81 -5.01
CA ASP A 79 7.17 -1.99 -5.88
C ASP A 79 6.65 -3.25 -5.19
N VAL A 80 6.95 -3.45 -3.91
CA VAL A 80 6.41 -4.59 -3.13
C VAL A 80 4.88 -4.50 -3.00
N MET A 81 4.32 -3.32 -2.72
CA MET A 81 2.87 -3.12 -2.68
C MET A 81 2.21 -3.36 -4.04
N ARG A 82 2.85 -2.91 -5.12
CA ARG A 82 2.37 -3.15 -6.48
C ARG A 82 2.44 -4.61 -6.87
N GLU A 83 3.52 -5.31 -6.54
CA GLU A 83 3.68 -6.74 -6.80
C GLU A 83 2.56 -7.54 -6.14
N LEU A 84 2.21 -7.21 -4.89
CA LEU A 84 1.09 -7.83 -4.19
C LEU A 84 -0.23 -7.61 -4.95
N LEU A 85 -0.53 -6.38 -5.37
CA LEU A 85 -1.77 -6.06 -6.10
C LEU A 85 -1.81 -6.67 -7.50
N GLU A 86 -0.68 -6.75 -8.19
CA GLU A 86 -0.59 -7.29 -9.56
C GLU A 86 -0.55 -8.83 -9.59
N ALA A 87 -0.34 -9.48 -8.44
CA ALA A 87 -0.26 -10.93 -8.36
C ALA A 87 -1.54 -11.64 -8.83
N PRO A 88 -1.43 -12.76 -9.56
CA PRO A 88 -2.58 -13.57 -9.96
C PRO A 88 -3.21 -14.27 -8.75
N GLU A 89 -4.52 -14.52 -8.80
CA GLU A 89 -5.29 -15.09 -7.68
C GLU A 89 -4.73 -16.41 -7.13
N LEU A 90 -4.14 -17.23 -8.00
CA LEU A 90 -3.57 -18.53 -7.65
C LEU A 90 -2.35 -18.43 -6.72
N ASP A 91 -1.64 -17.30 -6.72
CA ASP A 91 -0.39 -17.11 -5.99
C ASP A 91 -0.56 -16.22 -4.73
N VAL A 92 -1.79 -15.79 -4.43
CA VAL A 92 -2.06 -14.75 -3.41
C VAL A 92 -1.51 -15.12 -2.03
N LYS A 93 -1.67 -16.38 -1.61
CA LYS A 93 -1.23 -16.81 -0.28
C LYS A 93 0.30 -16.73 -0.12
N ASP A 94 1.02 -17.18 -1.14
CA ASP A 94 2.48 -17.20 -1.12
C ASP A 94 3.02 -15.77 -1.21
N ILE A 95 2.44 -14.93 -2.06
CA ILE A 95 2.88 -13.55 -2.19
C ILE A 95 2.55 -12.71 -0.95
N LEU A 96 1.38 -12.92 -0.31
CA LEU A 96 1.04 -12.28 0.96
C LEU A 96 2.04 -12.67 2.06
N THR A 97 2.46 -13.93 2.10
CA THR A 97 3.46 -14.38 3.06
C THR A 97 4.80 -13.65 2.87
N ARG A 98 5.26 -13.53 1.62
CA ARG A 98 6.48 -12.76 1.31
C ARG A 98 6.30 -11.27 1.60
N TYR A 99 5.13 -10.71 1.30
CA TYR A 99 4.79 -9.32 1.55
C TYR A 99 4.84 -9.01 3.04
N SER A 100 4.18 -9.81 3.88
CA SER A 100 4.25 -9.64 5.34
C SER A 100 5.68 -9.79 5.86
N TYR A 101 6.42 -10.80 5.38
CA TYR A 101 7.82 -10.99 5.77
C TYR A 101 8.69 -9.78 5.39
N TYR A 102 8.49 -9.19 4.22
CA TYR A 102 9.22 -7.99 3.80
C TYR A 102 9.06 -6.87 4.84
N TRP A 103 7.82 -6.53 5.18
CA TRP A 103 7.53 -5.45 6.12
C TRP A 103 7.98 -5.71 7.55
N ASP A 104 8.01 -6.98 7.99
CA ASP A 104 8.57 -7.38 9.29
C ASP A 104 10.10 -7.19 9.35
N THR A 105 10.78 -7.16 8.21
CA THR A 105 12.24 -7.01 8.12
C THR A 105 12.71 -5.58 7.88
N VAL A 106 11.79 -4.65 7.60
CA VAL A 106 12.11 -3.25 7.36
C VAL A 106 12.59 -2.60 8.65
N ASP A 107 13.82 -2.07 8.64
CA ASP A 107 14.32 -1.18 9.70
C ASP A 107 13.86 0.27 9.45
N TYR A 108 12.67 0.58 9.95
CA TYR A 108 12.09 1.92 9.85
C TYR A 108 12.92 3.01 10.54
N SER A 109 13.75 2.66 11.54
CA SER A 109 14.56 3.64 12.27
C SER A 109 15.68 4.19 11.39
N SER A 110 16.27 3.33 10.56
CA SER A 110 17.29 3.72 9.58
C SER A 110 16.68 4.40 8.35
N ARG A 111 15.43 4.10 8.00
CA ARG A 111 14.74 4.63 6.81
C ARG A 111 14.29 6.08 6.92
N GLU A 112 14.10 6.64 8.12
CA GLU A 112 13.64 8.03 8.24
C GLU A 112 14.56 9.00 7.49
N ALA A 113 15.88 8.88 7.66
CA ALA A 113 16.84 9.78 7.02
C ALA A 113 16.83 9.62 5.49
N GLU A 114 16.80 8.39 5.01
CA GLU A 114 16.79 8.04 3.59
C GLU A 114 15.50 8.50 2.90
N ALA A 115 14.34 8.21 3.48
CA ALA A 115 13.05 8.65 2.96
C ALA A 115 12.95 10.18 2.92
N ARG A 116 13.48 10.87 3.95
CA ARG A 116 13.50 12.34 3.96
C ARG A 116 14.40 12.91 2.87
N GLU A 117 15.58 12.34 2.65
CA GLU A 117 16.47 12.75 1.57
C GLU A 117 15.84 12.52 0.20
N TYR A 118 15.24 11.35 -0.02
CA TYR A 118 14.63 10.99 -1.29
C TYR A 118 13.43 11.89 -1.64
N TRP A 119 12.45 12.00 -0.73
CA TRP A 119 11.18 12.70 -1.01
C TRP A 119 11.27 14.21 -0.80
N PHE A 120 12.12 14.68 0.13
CA PHE A 120 12.16 16.09 0.51
C PHE A 120 13.53 16.76 0.29
N GLY A 121 14.58 15.99 0.01
CA GLY A 121 15.96 16.49 -0.14
C GLY A 121 16.25 17.16 -1.49
N LYS A 122 15.46 16.92 -2.53
CA LYS A 122 15.60 17.62 -3.81
C LYS A 122 14.78 18.90 -3.86
N LYS A 123 15.31 19.94 -3.20
CA LYS A 123 15.04 21.33 -3.57
C LYS A 123 16.36 22.07 -3.78
N THR A 124 16.88 21.98 -5.00
CA THR A 124 17.84 22.95 -5.55
C THR A 124 17.33 23.41 -6.90
#